data_AF-A0A419HPJ5-F1
#
_entry.id   AF-A0A419HPJ5-F1
#
_cell.length_a   1.000
_cell.length_b   1.000
_cell.length_c   1.000
_cell.angle_alpha   90.00
_cell.angle_beta   90.00
_cell.angle_gamma   90.00
#
_symmetry.space_group_name_H-M   'P 1'
#
loop_
_entity.id
_entity.type
_entity.pdbx_description
1 polymer ?
#
loop_
_entity_poly.entity_id
_entity_poly.type
_entity_poly.pdbx_seq_one_letter_code
_entity_poly.pdbx_strand_id
1 'polypeptide(L)'
;MSIQEQAQHLEQLADQVPTGIALATKSELEDLQARVLGVLGATGTATAVQGAIQLALHQIDELAASLENVRGQIQDAARHHLQG
;
A
#
# COMPACT_ATOMS: atom_id res chain seq x y z
N MET A 1 22.14 3.60 -23.55
CA MET A 1 21.34 4.33 -22.56
C MET A 1 22.29 5.08 -21.67
N SER A 2 22.23 6.41 -21.66
CA SER A 2 23.06 7.28 -20.81
C SER A 2 22.70 7.16 -19.34
N ILE A 3 23.56 7.66 -18.45
CA ILE A 3 23.31 7.72 -17.01
C ILE A 3 22.02 8.52 -16.71
N GLN A 4 21.79 9.61 -17.43
CA GLN A 4 20.58 10.43 -17.30
C GLN A 4 19.32 9.67 -17.75
N GLU A 5 19.41 8.94 -18.87
CA GLU A 5 18.31 8.10 -19.36
C GLU A 5 18.00 6.95 -18.40
N GLN A 6 19.02 6.36 -17.76
CA GLN A 6 18.85 5.32 -16.75
C GLN A 6 18.18 5.85 -15.48
N ALA A 7 18.60 7.03 -14.99
CA ALA A 7 17.99 7.66 -13.81
C ALA A 7 16.52 8.01 -14.06
N GLN A 8 16.19 8.60 -15.23
CA GLN A 8 14.81 8.89 -15.61
C GLN A 8 13.95 7.63 -15.69
N HIS A 9 14.50 6.53 -16.23
CA HIS A 9 13.78 5.26 -16.28
C HIS A 9 13.51 4.69 -14.88
N LEU A 10 14.46 4.80 -13.95
CA LEU A 10 14.27 4.38 -12.56
C LEU A 10 13.19 5.20 -11.85
N GLU A 11 13.14 6.52 -12.06
CA GLU A 11 12.06 7.36 -11.52
C GLU A 11 10.68 6.90 -12.02
N GLN A 12 10.56 6.61 -13.31
CA GLN A 12 9.31 6.08 -13.89
C GLN A 12 8.92 4.70 -13.33
N LEU A 13 9.90 3.87 -12.96
CA LEU A 13 9.64 2.58 -12.31
C LEU A 13 9.22 2.76 -10.85
N ALA A 14 9.77 3.75 -10.14
CA ALA A 14 9.34 4.07 -8.78
C ALA A 14 7.87 4.52 -8.74
N ASP A 15 7.43 5.29 -9.73
CA ASP A 15 6.02 5.73 -9.84
C ASP A 15 5.04 4.59 -10.12
N GLN A 16 5.53 3.44 -10.59
CA GLN A 16 4.72 2.24 -10.81
C GLN A 16 4.51 1.40 -9.55
N VAL A 17 5.17 1.73 -8.43
CA VAL A 17 4.99 1.00 -7.18
C VAL A 17 3.57 1.23 -6.63
N PRO A 18 2.76 0.17 -6.40
CA PRO A 18 1.31 0.29 -6.19
C PRO A 18 0.89 0.70 -4.77
N THR A 19 1.55 1.71 -4.18
CA THR A 19 1.22 2.21 -2.83
C THR A 19 -0.24 2.71 -2.74
N GLY A 20 -0.72 3.38 -3.79
CA GLY A 20 -2.10 3.87 -3.86
C GLY A 20 -3.15 2.74 -3.86
N ILE A 21 -2.86 1.59 -4.47
CA ILE A 21 -3.79 0.43 -4.47
C ILE A 21 -3.92 -0.15 -3.07
N ALA A 22 -2.81 -0.26 -2.33
CA ALA A 22 -2.84 -0.72 -0.95
C ALA A 22 -3.69 0.23 -0.07
N LEU A 23 -3.51 1.54 -0.18
CA LEU A 23 -4.28 2.53 0.57
C LEU A 23 -5.77 2.55 0.18
N ALA A 24 -6.09 2.37 -1.11
CA ALA A 24 -7.47 2.26 -1.57
C ALA A 24 -8.15 1.01 -1.00
N THR A 25 -7.46 -0.14 -1.04
CA THR A 25 -7.95 -1.41 -0.48
C THR A 25 -8.22 -1.27 1.03
N LYS A 26 -7.35 -0.55 1.76
CA LYS A 26 -7.56 -0.25 3.18
C LYS A 26 -8.88 0.49 3.39
N SER A 27 -9.09 1.56 2.63
CA SER A 27 -10.28 2.40 2.74
C SER A 27 -11.56 1.60 2.44
N GLU A 28 -11.52 0.75 1.41
CA GLU A 28 -12.65 -0.14 1.06
C GLU A 28 -12.98 -1.14 2.18
N LEU A 29 -11.97 -1.67 2.88
CA LEU A 29 -12.18 -2.56 4.02
C LEU A 29 -12.72 -1.85 5.26
N GLU A 30 -12.31 -0.61 5.52
CA GLU A 30 -12.88 0.23 6.59
C GLU A 30 -14.38 0.49 6.33
N ASP A 31 -14.73 0.84 5.09
CA ASP A 31 -16.13 1.01 4.66
C ASP A 31 -16.92 -0.30 4.78
N LEU A 32 -16.32 -1.43 4.38
CA LEU A 32 -16.93 -2.75 4.51
C LEU A 32 -17.20 -3.09 5.98
N GLN A 33 -16.26 -2.79 6.89
CA GLN A 33 -16.43 -3.02 8.32
C GLN A 33 -17.64 -2.26 8.87
N ALA A 34 -17.78 -0.98 8.50
CA ALA A 34 -18.91 -0.16 8.93
C ALA A 34 -20.24 -0.72 8.41
N ARG A 35 -20.29 -1.19 7.15
CA ARG A 35 -21.48 -1.81 6.55
C ARG A 35 -21.85 -3.12 7.22
N VAL A 36 -20.88 -3.99 7.48
CA VAL A 36 -21.10 -5.27 8.18
C VAL A 36 -21.70 -5.04 9.57
N LEU A 37 -21.15 -4.08 10.32
CA LEU A 37 -21.68 -3.72 11.64
C LEU A 37 -23.13 -3.19 11.54
N GLY A 38 -23.42 -2.37 10.53
CA GLY A 38 -24.78 -1.87 10.30
C GLY A 38 -25.80 -2.96 9.98
N VAL A 39 -25.39 -4.02 9.26
CA VAL A 39 -26.27 -5.15 8.88
C VAL A 39 -26.45 -6.15 10.03
N LEU A 40 -25.36 -6.55 10.68
CA LEU A 40 -25.36 -7.64 11.66
C LEU A 40 -25.60 -7.15 13.09
N GLY A 41 -25.52 -5.84 13.35
CA GLY A 41 -25.54 -5.28 14.70
C GLY A 41 -24.38 -5.80 15.57
N ALA A 42 -24.53 -5.67 16.89
CA ALA A 42 -23.55 -6.16 17.87
C ALA A 42 -23.74 -7.65 18.19
N THR A 43 -23.69 -8.50 17.17
CA THR A 43 -23.78 -9.96 17.31
C THR A 43 -22.39 -10.61 17.36
N GLY A 44 -22.29 -11.83 17.89
CA GLY A 44 -21.01 -12.56 17.91
C GLY A 44 -20.41 -12.80 16.51
N THR A 45 -21.26 -12.95 15.49
CA THR A 45 -20.83 -13.05 14.09
C THR A 45 -20.21 -11.74 13.59
N ALA A 46 -20.78 -10.59 13.97
CA ALA A 46 -20.21 -9.29 13.62
C ALA A 46 -18.81 -9.11 14.23
N THR A 47 -18.61 -9.55 15.48
CA THR A 47 -17.29 -9.52 16.14
C THR A 47 -16.25 -10.38 15.42
N ALA A 48 -16.63 -11.59 14.97
CA ALA A 48 -15.71 -12.45 14.22
C ALA A 48 -15.28 -11.83 12.87
N VAL A 49 -16.24 -11.24 12.13
CA VAL A 49 -15.93 -10.56 10.87
C VAL A 49 -15.10 -9.29 11.10
N GLN A 50 -15.40 -8.52 12.14
CA GLN A 50 -14.60 -7.36 12.53
C GLN A 50 -13.15 -7.74 12.81
N GLY A 51 -12.91 -8.83 13.56
CA GLY A 51 -11.57 -9.34 13.81
C GLY A 51 -10.82 -9.72 12.53
N ALA A 52 -11.50 -10.38 11.59
CA ALA A 52 -10.91 -10.72 10.29
C ALA A 52 -10.57 -9.46 9.46
N ILE A 53 -11.44 -8.46 9.45
CA ILE A 53 -11.18 -7.19 8.75
C ILE A 53 -10.02 -6.43 9.42
N GLN A 54 -9.97 -6.37 10.74
CA GLN A 54 -8.87 -5.72 11.47
C GLN A 54 -7.52 -6.35 11.17
N LEU A 55 -7.45 -7.69 11.08
CA LEU A 55 -6.25 -8.38 10.67
C LEU A 55 -5.83 -8.00 9.24
N ALA A 56 -6.79 -7.97 8.31
CA ALA A 56 -6.51 -7.56 6.93
C ALA A 56 -6.04 -6.10 6.83
N LEU A 57 -6.65 -5.18 7.58
CA LEU A 57 -6.22 -3.77 7.65
C LEU A 57 -4.77 -3.65 8.13
N HIS A 58 -4.38 -4.41 9.15
CA HIS A 58 -3.01 -4.43 9.65
C HIS A 58 -2.02 -4.94 8.59
N GLN A 59 -2.36 -6.03 7.89
CA GLN A 59 -1.53 -6.56 6.81
C GLN A 59 -1.38 -5.57 5.64
N ILE A 60 -2.43 -4.79 5.35
CA ILE A 60 -2.35 -3.74 4.33
C ILE A 60 -1.46 -2.59 4.79
N ASP A 61 -1.48 -2.21 6.06
CA ASP A 61 -0.55 -1.19 6.59
C ASP A 61 0.91 -1.62 6.45
N GLU A 62 1.21 -2.89 6.77
CA GLU A 62 2.55 -3.46 6.57
C GLU A 62 2.94 -3.50 5.09
N LEU A 63 2.00 -3.92 4.22
CA LEU A 63 2.21 -3.93 2.77
C LEU A 63 2.47 -2.54 2.23
N ALA A 64 1.68 -1.54 2.63
CA ALA A 64 1.84 -0.15 2.19
C ALA A 64 3.21 0.41 2.59
N ALA A 65 3.66 0.15 3.83
CA ALA A 65 4.99 0.54 4.30
C ALA A 65 6.11 -0.16 3.50
N SER A 66 5.95 -1.44 3.20
CA SER A 66 6.92 -2.21 2.39
C SER A 66 7.00 -1.69 0.95
N LEU A 67 5.85 -1.41 0.33
CA LEU A 67 5.79 -0.81 -1.00
C LEU A 67 6.44 0.58 -1.01
N GLU A 68 6.16 1.42 -0.02
CA GLU A 68 6.79 2.73 0.09
C GLU A 68 8.31 2.63 0.25
N ASN A 69 8.79 1.63 0.98
CA ASN A 69 10.22 1.35 1.08
C ASN A 69 10.82 0.95 -0.27
N VAL A 70 10.16 0.07 -1.03
CA VAL A 70 10.59 -0.31 -2.39
C VAL A 70 10.66 0.92 -3.30
N ARG A 71 9.64 1.77 -3.27
CA ARG A 71 9.62 3.04 -4.02
C ARG A 71 10.81 3.92 -3.67
N GLY A 72 11.08 4.10 -2.38
CA GLY A 72 12.24 4.86 -1.89
C GLY A 72 13.57 4.31 -2.38
N GLN A 73 13.78 2.99 -2.31
CA GLN A 73 15.01 2.35 -2.79
C GLN A 73 15.25 2.56 -4.29
N ILE A 74 14.20 2.50 -5.11
CA ILE A 74 14.31 2.75 -6.56
C ILE A 74 14.69 4.21 -6.82
N GLN A 75 14.07 5.16 -6.09
CA GLN A 75 14.39 6.58 -6.21
C GLN A 75 15.84 6.90 -5.77
N ASP A 76 16.30 6.27 -4.69
CA ASP A 76 17.68 6.44 -4.21
C ASP A 76 18.69 5.88 -5.22
N ALA A 77 18.39 4.75 -5.87
CA ALA A 77 19.19 4.23 -6.97
C ALA A 77 19.25 5.21 -8.17
N ALA A 78 18.12 5.86 -8.51
CA ALA A 78 18.09 6.87 -9.57
C ALA A 78 18.98 8.08 -9.23
N ARG A 79 18.94 8.56 -7.98
CA ARG A 79 19.77 9.66 -7.49
C ARG A 79 21.25 9.32 -7.48
N HIS A 80 21.60 8.10 -7.06
CA HIS A 80 22.99 7.64 -7.08
C HIS A 80 23.58 7.64 -8.49
N HIS A 81 22.80 7.26 -9.51
CA HIS A 81 23.26 7.36 -10.90
C HIS A 81 23.56 8.80 -11.31
N LEU A 82 22.79 9.80 -10.86
CA LEU A 82 23.04 11.21 -11.20
C LEU A 82 24.23 11.83 -10.47
N GLN A 83 24.68 11.22 -9.37
CA GLN A 83 25.77 11.71 -8.52
C GLN A 83 27.12 11.01 -8.77
N GLY A 84 27.12 9.87 -9.46
CA GLY A 84 28.32 9.12 -9.85
C GLY A 84 28.79 9.45 -11.26
#